data_AF-A0A1B6FQJ4-F1
#
_entry.id   AF-A0A1B6FQJ4-F1
#
_cell.length_a   1.000
_cell.length_b   1.000
_cell.length_c   1.000
_cell.angle_alpha   90.00
_cell.angle_beta   90.00
_cell.angle_gamma   90.00
#
_symmetry.space_group_name_H-M   'P 1'
#
loop_
_entity.id
_entity.type
_entity.pdbx_description
1 polymer ?
#
loop_
_entity_poly.entity_id
_entity_poly.type
_entity_poly.pdbx_seq_one_letter_code
_entity_poly.pdbx_strand_id
1 'polypeptide(L)'
;SWPMFLLKTLNGAEMAPAKIFKKEPPTPRSNMFQVGMKLEAVDKKNPQLICAATVGAEKGEMIHVTFDGWRGAFDYWCRYDSRDIFPVGWCAKSGHPLQPPGQKIASGASRFKTRVCGLPPTPGAGDLSPPPLPVTPTPADPVSSTTQKQPVTTTLYVNPGCWCGPYLDPRKVSQLPLQFGPATMSRVLRESVQSLVHCALDQKQIFGILRQGDGKVIITATFEGKTVTVRLPQIEKPEELSS
;
A
#
# COMPACT_ATOMS: atom_id res chain seq x y z
N SER A 1 -27.43 19.05 40.05
CA SER A 1 -27.49 17.59 39.85
C SER A 1 -27.52 17.29 38.36
N TRP A 2 -27.13 16.08 37.94
CA TRP A 2 -27.18 15.67 36.52
C TRP A 2 -28.57 15.87 35.86
N PRO A 3 -29.69 15.54 36.52
CA PRO A 3 -31.03 15.75 35.93
C PRO A 3 -31.33 17.21 35.58
N MET A 4 -30.98 18.15 36.46
CA MET A 4 -31.19 19.59 36.20
C MET A 4 -30.29 20.13 35.10
N PHE A 5 -29.07 19.62 34.99
CA PHE A 5 -28.16 19.97 33.89
C PHE A 5 -28.73 19.51 32.54
N LEU A 6 -29.20 18.26 32.45
CA LEU A 6 -29.78 17.73 31.22
C LEU A 6 -31.01 18.53 30.78
N LEU A 7 -31.94 18.81 31.70
CA LEU A 7 -33.14 19.59 31.42
C LEU A 7 -32.77 20.99 30.89
N LYS A 8 -31.80 21.66 31.53
CA LYS A 8 -31.35 23.00 31.11
C LYS A 8 -30.68 22.99 29.74
N THR A 9 -29.87 21.98 29.44
CA THR A 9 -29.15 21.87 28.17
C THR A 9 -30.07 21.51 27.01
N LEU A 10 -31.08 20.65 27.23
CA LEU A 10 -32.00 20.22 26.18
C LEU A 10 -33.14 21.22 25.91
N ASN A 11 -33.45 22.11 26.85
CA ASN A 11 -34.50 23.10 26.67
C ASN A 11 -34.15 24.09 25.55
N GLY A 12 -34.91 24.08 24.46
CA GLY A 12 -34.65 24.91 23.27
C GLY A 12 -33.56 24.36 22.33
N ALA A 13 -32.99 23.19 22.61
CA ALA A 13 -32.02 22.55 21.72
C ALA A 13 -32.71 21.93 20.51
N GLU A 14 -32.08 22.05 19.33
CA GLU A 14 -32.51 21.33 18.14
C GLU A 14 -32.02 19.87 18.20
N MET A 15 -32.96 18.94 18.30
CA MET A 15 -32.66 17.52 18.36
C MET A 15 -32.48 16.95 16.95
N ALA A 16 -31.38 16.22 16.73
CA ALA A 16 -31.13 15.51 15.49
C ALA A 16 -32.32 14.58 15.13
N PRO A 17 -33.00 14.78 13.98
CA PRO A 17 -34.13 13.93 13.61
C PRO A 17 -33.71 12.49 13.34
N ALA A 18 -34.49 11.49 13.80
CA ALA A 18 -34.15 10.06 13.62
C ALA A 18 -33.82 9.67 12.16
N LYS A 19 -34.45 10.33 11.17
CA LYS A 19 -34.25 10.09 9.74
C LYS A 19 -32.84 10.42 9.21
N ILE A 20 -32.04 11.22 9.93
CA ILE A 20 -30.68 11.58 9.48
C ILE A 20 -29.65 10.52 9.86
N PHE A 21 -29.96 9.66 10.84
CA PHE A 21 -29.11 8.56 11.24
C PHE A 21 -29.18 7.45 10.19
N LYS A 22 -28.02 7.06 9.66
CA LYS A 22 -27.92 6.01 8.65
C LYS A 22 -27.83 4.64 9.31
N LYS A 23 -28.39 3.62 8.66
CA LYS A 23 -28.26 2.23 9.10
C LYS A 23 -26.80 1.80 9.01
N GLU A 24 -26.36 1.00 9.97
CA GLU A 24 -25.02 0.42 9.94
C GLU A 24 -24.83 -0.48 8.70
N PRO A 25 -23.71 -0.37 7.97
CA PRO A 25 -23.40 -1.30 6.88
C PRO A 25 -23.17 -2.72 7.41
N PRO A 26 -23.38 -3.75 6.56
CA PRO A 26 -23.15 -5.14 6.96
C PRO A 26 -21.69 -5.42 7.33
N THR A 27 -21.49 -6.15 8.42
CA THR A 27 -20.18 -6.62 8.84
C THR A 27 -19.69 -7.75 7.93
N PRO A 28 -18.43 -7.74 7.45
CA PRO A 28 -17.85 -8.87 6.73
C PRO A 28 -17.87 -10.14 7.60
N ARG A 29 -18.00 -11.32 6.98
CA ARG A 29 -18.12 -12.60 7.73
C ARG A 29 -16.82 -13.05 8.40
N SER A 30 -15.69 -12.60 7.90
CA SER A 30 -14.37 -12.98 8.34
C SER A 30 -13.35 -11.91 7.94
N ASN A 31 -12.17 -11.96 8.57
CA ASN A 31 -11.04 -11.15 8.16
C ASN A 31 -10.58 -11.54 6.75
N MET A 32 -10.59 -10.58 5.82
CA MET A 32 -10.11 -10.75 4.43
C MET A 32 -8.92 -9.86 4.11
N PHE A 33 -8.36 -9.16 5.11
CA PHE A 33 -7.12 -8.42 4.94
C PHE A 33 -5.94 -9.36 4.78
N GLN A 34 -4.90 -8.87 4.11
CA GLN A 34 -3.61 -9.52 4.03
C GLN A 34 -2.51 -8.51 4.33
N VAL A 35 -1.42 -8.98 4.92
CA VAL A 35 -0.24 -8.16 5.16
C VAL A 35 0.25 -7.52 3.87
N GLY A 36 0.52 -6.22 3.90
CA GLY A 36 0.94 -5.40 2.77
C GLY A 36 -0.21 -4.70 2.02
N MET A 37 -1.47 -5.03 2.29
CA MET A 37 -2.60 -4.30 1.70
C MET A 37 -2.63 -2.85 2.18
N LYS A 38 -2.95 -1.93 1.27
CA LYS A 38 -3.13 -0.50 1.55
C LYS A 38 -4.58 -0.18 1.89
N LEU A 39 -4.78 0.79 2.76
CA LEU A 39 -6.07 1.27 3.24
C LEU A 39 -5.98 2.73 3.67
N GLU A 40 -7.13 3.34 3.96
CA GLU A 40 -7.24 4.62 4.64
C GLU A 40 -7.64 4.36 6.10
N ALA A 41 -7.01 5.01 7.07
CA ALA A 41 -7.28 4.77 8.48
C ALA A 41 -7.30 6.05 9.31
N VAL A 42 -8.16 6.11 10.32
CA VAL A 42 -8.20 7.20 11.31
C VAL A 42 -6.95 7.13 12.18
N ASP A 43 -6.27 8.25 12.37
CA ASP A 43 -5.25 8.39 13.41
C ASP A 43 -5.93 8.49 14.78
N LYS A 44 -5.78 7.45 15.62
CA LYS A 44 -6.38 7.42 16.96
C LYS A 44 -5.87 8.51 17.90
N LYS A 45 -4.70 9.09 17.64
CA LYS A 45 -4.16 10.22 18.41
C LYS A 45 -4.74 11.55 17.91
N ASN A 46 -5.14 11.61 16.65
CA ASN A 46 -5.72 12.79 16.02
C ASN A 46 -6.96 12.38 15.20
N PRO A 47 -8.13 12.11 15.84
CA PRO A 47 -9.27 11.47 15.18
C PRO A 47 -9.91 12.25 14.01
N GLN A 48 -9.51 13.50 13.80
CA GLN A 48 -9.89 14.29 12.62
C GLN A 48 -9.11 13.91 11.36
N LEU A 49 -8.01 13.17 11.50
CA LEU A 49 -7.13 12.80 10.40
C LEU A 49 -7.44 11.39 9.93
N ILE A 50 -7.68 11.25 8.62
CA ILE A 50 -7.63 9.97 7.92
C ILE A 50 -6.37 9.99 7.07
N CYS A 51 -5.55 8.96 7.18
CA CYS A 51 -4.23 8.89 6.56
C CYS A 51 -4.09 7.63 5.71
N ALA A 52 -3.17 7.69 4.73
CA ALA A 52 -2.71 6.49 4.04
C ALA A 52 -2.02 5.53 5.02
N ALA A 53 -2.43 4.26 4.98
CA ALA A 53 -1.94 3.22 5.86
C ALA A 53 -1.75 1.88 5.13
N THR A 54 -1.06 0.98 5.79
CA THR A 54 -0.76 -0.38 5.32
C THR A 54 -1.08 -1.39 6.43
N VAL A 55 -1.60 -2.57 6.07
CA VAL A 55 -1.73 -3.71 6.99
C VAL A 55 -0.33 -4.28 7.25
N GLY A 56 0.25 -3.99 8.41
CA GLY A 56 1.60 -4.45 8.76
C GLY A 56 1.67 -5.89 9.27
N ALA A 57 0.57 -6.39 9.86
CA ALA A 57 0.46 -7.74 10.40
C ALA A 57 -1.01 -8.15 10.57
N GLU A 58 -1.27 -9.46 10.67
CA GLU A 58 -2.58 -10.03 10.97
C GLU A 58 -2.48 -11.03 12.11
N LYS A 59 -3.53 -11.11 12.94
CA LYS A 59 -3.64 -12.09 14.03
C LYS A 59 -5.11 -12.44 14.25
N GLY A 60 -5.58 -13.48 13.56
CA GLY A 60 -6.99 -13.89 13.61
C GLY A 60 -7.91 -12.77 13.09
N GLU A 61 -8.79 -12.27 13.96
CA GLU A 61 -9.71 -11.17 13.63
C GLU A 61 -9.07 -9.76 13.74
N MET A 62 -7.80 -9.68 14.16
CA MET A 62 -7.10 -8.42 14.36
C MET A 62 -6.16 -8.13 13.19
N ILE A 63 -6.07 -6.87 12.80
CA ILE A 63 -5.09 -6.34 11.86
C ILE A 63 -4.25 -5.25 12.54
N HIS A 64 -2.98 -5.18 12.18
CA HIS A 64 -2.07 -4.12 12.60
C HIS A 64 -2.03 -3.03 11.53
N VAL A 65 -2.55 -1.86 11.84
CA VAL A 65 -2.56 -0.70 10.95
C VAL A 65 -1.27 0.08 11.17
N THR A 66 -0.49 0.26 10.11
CA THR A 66 0.75 1.05 10.12
C THR A 66 0.63 2.24 9.19
N PHE A 67 1.03 3.44 9.64
CA PHE A 67 0.84 4.67 8.85
C PHE A 67 2.02 4.93 7.91
N ASP A 68 1.72 5.15 6.63
CA ASP A 68 2.74 5.30 5.58
C ASP A 68 3.58 6.57 5.83
N GLY A 69 4.90 6.43 5.84
CA GLY A 69 5.84 7.53 6.11
C GLY A 69 6.04 7.90 7.59
N TRP A 70 5.47 7.13 8.52
CA TRP A 70 5.62 7.33 9.97
C TRP A 70 6.35 6.14 10.64
N ARG A 71 7.09 6.41 11.72
CA ARG A 71 7.94 5.39 12.41
C ARG A 71 7.19 4.56 13.46
N GLY A 72 5.95 4.21 13.18
CA GLY A 72 5.15 3.30 13.99
C GLY A 72 4.56 3.87 15.29
N ALA A 73 4.87 5.11 15.67
CA ALA A 73 4.35 5.72 16.90
C ALA A 73 2.82 5.92 16.91
N PHE A 74 2.17 5.80 15.75
CA PHE A 74 0.74 5.96 15.55
C PHE A 74 0.05 4.62 15.23
N ASP A 75 0.83 3.55 15.06
CA ASP A 75 0.31 2.25 14.66
C ASP A 75 -0.57 1.67 15.75
N TYR A 76 -1.55 0.88 15.36
CA TYR A 76 -2.43 0.22 16.31
C TYR A 76 -2.98 -1.10 15.76
N TRP A 77 -3.33 -1.98 16.68
CA TRP A 77 -4.17 -3.13 16.37
C TRP A 77 -5.65 -2.74 16.42
N CYS A 78 -6.42 -3.22 15.46
CA CYS A 78 -7.88 -3.13 15.47
C CYS A 78 -8.48 -4.40 14.88
N ARG A 79 -9.79 -4.63 15.10
CA ARG A 79 -10.50 -5.71 14.44
C ARG A 79 -10.69 -5.40 12.95
N TYR A 80 -10.81 -6.43 12.12
CA TYR A 80 -11.06 -6.27 10.67
C TYR A 80 -12.39 -5.56 10.35
N ASP A 81 -13.32 -5.51 11.28
CA ASP A 81 -14.62 -4.83 11.18
C ASP A 81 -14.64 -3.44 11.81
N SER A 82 -13.46 -2.88 12.13
CA SER A 82 -13.33 -1.53 12.68
C SER A 82 -13.99 -0.48 11.77
N ARG A 83 -14.65 0.51 12.40
CA ARG A 83 -15.27 1.66 11.71
C ARG A 83 -14.30 2.76 11.33
N ASP A 84 -13.06 2.63 11.79
CA ASP A 84 -11.97 3.59 11.65
C ASP A 84 -11.01 3.24 10.50
N ILE A 85 -11.34 2.21 9.72
CA ILE A 85 -10.57 1.77 8.55
C ILE A 85 -11.49 1.77 7.32
N PHE A 86 -10.95 2.20 6.19
CA PHE A 86 -11.71 2.41 4.97
C PHE A 86 -10.93 1.88 3.75
N PRO A 87 -11.63 1.44 2.69
CA PRO A 87 -10.97 1.10 1.44
C PRO A 87 -10.33 2.34 0.81
N VAL A 88 -9.26 2.13 0.03
CA VAL A 88 -8.61 3.21 -0.74
C VAL A 88 -9.63 3.94 -1.62
N GLY A 89 -9.62 5.26 -1.56
CA GLY A 89 -10.55 6.14 -2.28
C GLY A 89 -11.80 6.55 -1.49
N TRP A 90 -11.95 6.11 -0.23
CA TRP A 90 -13.13 6.44 0.58
C TRP A 90 -13.20 7.94 0.90
N CYS A 91 -12.09 8.54 1.33
CA CYS A 91 -11.97 9.98 1.58
C CYS A 91 -12.41 10.81 0.37
N ALA A 92 -11.92 10.49 -0.82
CA ALA A 92 -12.30 11.17 -2.05
C ALA A 92 -13.81 11.06 -2.34
N LYS A 93 -14.41 9.89 -2.06
CA LYS A 93 -15.85 9.64 -2.26
C LYS A 93 -16.73 10.34 -1.22
N SER A 94 -16.29 10.43 0.03
CA SER A 94 -17.04 11.06 1.12
C SER A 94 -16.83 12.57 1.21
N GLY A 95 -15.84 13.11 0.48
CA GLY A 95 -15.42 14.50 0.58
C GLY A 95 -14.55 14.78 1.83
N HIS A 96 -14.03 13.74 2.48
CA HIS A 96 -13.14 13.88 3.62
C HIS A 96 -11.69 14.08 3.16
N PRO A 97 -10.91 14.99 3.79
CA PRO A 97 -9.50 15.15 3.46
C PRO A 97 -8.69 13.89 3.81
N LEU A 98 -7.88 13.43 2.86
CA LEU A 98 -6.90 12.36 3.07
C LEU A 98 -5.53 12.98 3.32
N GLN A 99 -4.85 12.55 4.38
CA GLN A 99 -3.49 12.97 4.66
C GLN A 99 -2.49 12.16 3.80
N PRO A 100 -1.55 12.84 3.12
CA PRO A 100 -0.50 12.16 2.37
C PRO A 100 0.45 11.40 3.31
N PRO A 101 1.24 10.46 2.80
CA PRO A 101 2.29 9.81 3.59
C PRO A 101 3.24 10.80 4.26
N GLY A 102 3.74 10.45 5.44
CA GLY A 102 4.67 11.30 6.18
C GLY A 102 5.97 11.56 5.40
N GLN A 103 6.41 12.82 5.35
CA GLN A 103 7.61 13.25 4.61
C GLN A 103 8.95 12.76 5.21
N LYS A 104 8.93 11.93 6.26
CA LYS A 104 10.15 11.54 7.01
C LYS A 104 10.90 10.36 6.38
N ILE A 105 10.95 10.28 5.05
CA ILE A 105 11.78 9.34 4.28
C ILE A 105 12.76 10.13 3.39
N ALA A 106 13.67 10.89 4.01
CA ALA A 106 14.87 11.39 3.33
C ALA A 106 16.16 11.14 4.13
N SER A 107 16.09 10.40 5.24
CA SER A 107 17.29 10.04 6.01
C SER A 107 17.09 8.72 6.77
N GLY A 108 17.66 7.65 6.22
CA GLY A 108 17.81 6.38 6.90
C GLY A 108 17.33 5.21 6.06
N ALA A 109 18.27 4.44 5.55
CA ALA A 109 18.04 3.15 4.91
C ALA A 109 17.03 2.30 5.69
N SER A 110 16.06 1.76 4.97
CA SER A 110 15.10 0.77 5.45
C SER A 110 15.83 -0.37 6.16
N ARG A 111 15.62 -0.50 7.48
CA ARG A 111 16.10 -1.63 8.28
C ARG A 111 14.99 -2.66 8.46
N PHE A 112 14.51 -3.22 7.35
CA PHE A 112 13.85 -4.53 7.38
C PHE A 112 14.90 -5.59 7.02
N LYS A 113 15.63 -6.06 8.03
CA LYS A 113 16.38 -7.33 7.92
C LYS A 113 15.43 -8.47 8.27
N THR A 114 15.09 -9.27 7.28
CA THR A 114 14.51 -10.61 7.42
C THR A 114 15.35 -11.41 8.41
N ARG A 115 14.82 -11.74 9.58
CA ARG A 115 15.43 -12.72 10.48
C ARG A 115 15.01 -14.11 10.03
N VAL A 116 15.94 -14.85 9.44
CA VAL A 116 15.86 -16.30 9.29
C VAL A 116 16.12 -16.93 10.67
N CYS A 117 15.27 -17.88 11.07
CA CYS A 117 15.41 -18.67 12.28
C CYS A 117 16.68 -19.54 12.23
N GLY A 118 17.50 -19.50 13.28
CA GLY A 118 18.63 -20.40 13.50
C GLY A 118 18.83 -20.65 15.00
N LEU A 119 18.96 -21.93 15.37
CA LEU A 119 19.14 -22.47 16.72
C LEU A 119 20.38 -21.92 17.46
N PRO A 120 20.47 -22.08 18.81
CA PRO A 120 21.51 -21.46 19.63
C PRO A 120 22.77 -22.34 19.76
N PRO A 121 23.90 -21.73 20.17
CA PRO A 121 24.79 -22.42 21.11
C PRO A 121 25.22 -21.53 22.29
N THR A 122 25.45 -22.17 23.44
CA THR A 122 26.17 -21.64 24.61
C THR A 122 27.55 -22.34 24.73
N PRO A 123 28.42 -22.08 25.74
CA PRO A 123 29.38 -20.96 25.78
C PRO A 123 30.85 -21.42 26.07
N GLY A 124 31.83 -20.52 25.88
CA GLY A 124 33.22 -20.66 26.38
C GLY A 124 34.18 -19.78 25.57
N ALA A 125 34.68 -18.65 26.09
CA ALA A 125 35.82 -18.49 27.01
C ALA A 125 37.18 -18.84 26.37
N GLY A 126 38.07 -17.85 26.26
CA GLY A 126 39.50 -18.09 26.00
C GLY A 126 40.15 -17.09 25.04
N ASP A 127 40.88 -16.15 25.62
CA ASP A 127 41.80 -15.18 25.02
C ASP A 127 43.07 -15.84 24.45
N LEU A 128 43.92 -15.04 23.78
CA LEU A 128 45.35 -15.21 23.44
C LEU A 128 45.72 -15.37 21.94
N SER A 129 46.27 -14.28 21.38
CA SER A 129 47.25 -14.20 20.26
C SER A 129 48.64 -14.75 20.71
N PRO A 130 49.70 -15.00 19.88
CA PRO A 130 50.22 -14.28 18.67
C PRO A 130 50.94 -15.24 17.63
N PRO A 131 51.98 -14.92 16.81
CA PRO A 131 52.50 -13.69 16.13
C PRO A 131 52.63 -13.84 14.56
N PRO A 132 53.14 -12.84 13.80
CA PRO A 132 53.11 -12.84 12.32
C PRO A 132 54.41 -13.34 11.64
N LEU A 133 54.28 -13.82 10.40
CA LEU A 133 55.39 -14.23 9.51
C LEU A 133 55.42 -13.39 8.21
N PRO A 134 56.57 -13.30 7.51
CA PRO A 134 56.93 -12.15 6.68
C PRO A 134 56.45 -12.17 5.21
N VAL A 135 56.32 -10.95 4.69
CA VAL A 135 55.94 -10.50 3.34
C VAL A 135 56.96 -10.86 2.25
N THR A 136 56.48 -11.24 1.07
CA THR A 136 57.23 -11.13 -0.21
C THR A 136 56.28 -10.59 -1.29
N PRO A 137 56.72 -9.65 -2.15
CA PRO A 137 55.83 -8.95 -3.08
C PRO A 137 55.67 -9.72 -4.40
N THR A 138 54.44 -9.76 -4.93
CA THR A 138 54.15 -10.17 -6.32
C THR A 138 53.35 -9.06 -7.01
N PRO A 139 53.56 -8.83 -8.32
CA PRO A 139 53.19 -7.58 -8.99
C PRO A 139 51.70 -7.48 -9.34
N ALA A 140 51.24 -6.23 -9.46
CA ALA A 140 49.85 -5.80 -9.56
C ALA A 140 49.19 -6.03 -10.95
N ASP A 141 47.95 -6.55 -10.90
CA ASP A 141 46.69 -6.17 -11.59
C ASP A 141 46.58 -6.10 -13.14
N PRO A 142 45.37 -6.29 -13.74
CA PRO A 142 44.05 -6.13 -13.12
C PRO A 142 43.02 -7.27 -13.35
N VAL A 143 42.35 -7.70 -12.28
CA VAL A 143 41.06 -8.39 -12.37
C VAL A 143 39.95 -7.35 -12.39
N SER A 144 39.26 -7.23 -13.52
CA SER A 144 38.02 -6.47 -13.66
C SER A 144 36.91 -7.15 -12.85
N SER A 145 36.71 -6.72 -11.60
CA SER A 145 35.57 -7.10 -10.77
C SER A 145 34.34 -6.29 -11.20
N THR A 146 33.67 -6.74 -12.25
CA THR A 146 32.34 -6.23 -12.61
C THR A 146 31.34 -6.69 -11.54
N THR A 147 31.07 -5.84 -10.55
CA THR A 147 29.93 -5.99 -9.64
C THR A 147 28.65 -5.94 -10.47
N GLN A 148 28.09 -7.09 -10.83
CA GLN A 148 26.77 -7.17 -11.46
C GLN A 148 25.72 -6.68 -10.44
N LYS A 149 25.24 -5.44 -10.60
CA LYS A 149 24.01 -4.98 -9.96
C LYS A 149 22.88 -5.89 -10.43
N GLN A 150 22.34 -6.72 -9.53
CA GLN A 150 21.13 -7.48 -9.85
C GLN A 150 20.02 -6.52 -10.25
N PRO A 151 19.25 -6.82 -11.32
CA PRO A 151 18.17 -5.96 -11.76
C PRO A 151 17.08 -5.92 -10.69
N VAL A 152 16.70 -4.70 -10.27
CA VAL A 152 15.60 -4.50 -9.32
C VAL A 152 14.29 -4.94 -9.97
N THR A 153 13.61 -5.91 -9.35
CA THR A 153 12.32 -6.43 -9.81
C THR A 153 11.19 -6.05 -8.84
N THR A 154 10.00 -5.83 -9.37
CA THR A 154 8.78 -5.50 -8.62
C THR A 154 7.71 -6.55 -8.90
N THR A 155 6.80 -6.73 -7.96
CA THR A 155 5.63 -7.60 -8.06
C THR A 155 4.39 -6.83 -7.62
N LEU A 156 3.31 -6.89 -8.40
CA LEU A 156 2.01 -6.32 -8.07
C LEU A 156 1.01 -7.45 -7.81
N TYR A 157 0.30 -7.38 -6.68
CA TYR A 157 -0.73 -8.35 -6.32
C TYR A 157 -2.12 -7.78 -6.58
N VAL A 158 -3.02 -8.62 -7.10
CA VAL A 158 -4.42 -8.26 -7.39
C VAL A 158 -5.32 -8.96 -6.39
N ASN A 159 -6.21 -8.21 -5.75
CA ASN A 159 -7.27 -8.77 -4.93
C ASN A 159 -8.58 -8.84 -5.74
N PRO A 160 -8.99 -10.02 -6.24
CA PRO A 160 -10.21 -10.15 -7.04
C PRO A 160 -11.49 -10.01 -6.20
N GLY A 161 -11.40 -10.06 -4.87
CA GLY A 161 -12.52 -9.83 -3.96
C GLY A 161 -12.82 -8.35 -3.69
N CYS A 162 -12.00 -7.43 -4.20
CA CYS A 162 -12.23 -6.00 -4.05
C CYS A 162 -13.39 -5.51 -4.93
N TRP A 163 -14.11 -4.50 -4.46
CA TRP A 163 -15.04 -3.77 -5.30
C TRP A 163 -14.25 -3.01 -6.38
N CYS A 164 -14.36 -3.44 -7.64
CA CYS A 164 -13.61 -2.87 -8.77
C CYS A 164 -14.17 -1.53 -9.29
N GLY A 165 -15.07 -0.90 -8.52
CA GLY A 165 -15.69 0.38 -8.88
C GLY A 165 -16.69 0.28 -10.03
N PRO A 166 -17.17 1.42 -10.54
CA PRO A 166 -18.22 1.46 -11.57
C PRO A 166 -17.69 1.25 -13.00
N TYR A 167 -16.38 1.30 -13.22
CA TYR A 167 -15.79 1.33 -14.57
C TYR A 167 -15.27 -0.04 -15.06
N LEU A 168 -14.99 -0.96 -14.13
CA LEU A 168 -14.45 -2.28 -14.44
C LEU A 168 -15.54 -3.34 -14.36
N ASP A 169 -15.49 -4.29 -15.28
CA ASP A 169 -16.36 -5.46 -15.30
C ASP A 169 -15.89 -6.47 -14.23
N PRO A 170 -16.67 -6.73 -13.17
CA PRO A 170 -16.28 -7.63 -12.09
C PRO A 170 -15.96 -9.05 -12.58
N ARG A 171 -16.62 -9.51 -13.67
CA ARG A 171 -16.39 -10.85 -14.22
C ARG A 171 -15.01 -10.93 -14.86
N LYS A 172 -14.60 -9.90 -15.61
CA LYS A 172 -13.28 -9.84 -16.23
C LYS A 172 -12.18 -9.64 -15.17
N VAL A 173 -12.43 -8.80 -14.16
CA VAL A 173 -11.48 -8.59 -13.05
C VAL A 173 -11.23 -9.87 -12.26
N SER A 174 -12.27 -10.70 -12.05
CA SER A 174 -12.12 -11.99 -11.35
C SER A 174 -11.24 -13.00 -12.09
N GLN A 175 -10.99 -12.79 -13.39
CA GLN A 175 -10.15 -13.65 -14.22
C GLN A 175 -8.71 -13.13 -14.34
N LEU A 176 -8.40 -11.97 -13.76
CA LEU A 176 -7.05 -11.42 -13.77
C LEU A 176 -6.09 -12.30 -12.96
N PRO A 177 -4.80 -12.35 -13.35
CA PRO A 177 -3.81 -13.02 -12.52
C PRO A 177 -3.74 -12.34 -11.15
N LEU A 178 -3.64 -13.14 -10.09
CA LEU A 178 -3.45 -12.65 -8.72
C LEU A 178 -2.12 -11.90 -8.54
N GLN A 179 -1.21 -12.04 -9.50
CA GLN A 179 0.14 -11.51 -9.45
C GLN A 179 0.64 -11.11 -10.84
N PHE A 180 1.22 -9.91 -10.95
CA PHE A 180 2.03 -9.44 -12.08
C PHE A 180 3.48 -9.32 -11.64
N GLY A 181 4.43 -9.86 -12.42
CA GLY A 181 5.84 -9.97 -12.05
C GLY A 181 6.16 -11.28 -11.30
N PRO A 182 7.40 -11.47 -10.80
CA PRO A 182 8.46 -10.47 -10.65
C PRO A 182 9.06 -10.02 -11.99
N ALA A 183 9.05 -8.70 -12.25
CA ALA A 183 9.62 -8.12 -13.47
C ALA A 183 10.08 -6.68 -13.24
N THR A 184 10.63 -6.02 -14.27
CA THR A 184 10.93 -4.59 -14.20
C THR A 184 9.64 -3.79 -13.97
N MET A 185 9.73 -2.67 -13.25
CA MET A 185 8.58 -1.80 -12.97
C MET A 185 7.78 -1.47 -14.24
N SER A 186 8.46 -1.06 -15.31
CA SER A 186 7.82 -0.72 -16.58
C SER A 186 7.03 -1.88 -17.20
N ARG A 187 7.48 -3.13 -16.99
CA ARG A 187 6.78 -4.33 -17.46
C ARG A 187 5.56 -4.64 -16.59
N VAL A 188 5.73 -4.65 -15.27
CA VAL A 188 4.62 -4.88 -14.32
C VAL A 188 3.51 -3.86 -14.53
N LEU A 189 3.85 -2.57 -14.65
CA LEU A 189 2.89 -1.50 -14.91
C LEU A 189 2.20 -1.62 -16.26
N ARG A 190 2.96 -1.97 -17.30
CA ARG A 190 2.37 -2.20 -18.62
C ARG A 190 1.35 -3.33 -18.56
N GLU A 191 1.73 -4.48 -18.02
CA GLU A 191 0.86 -5.67 -17.98
C GLU A 191 -0.36 -5.45 -17.08
N SER A 192 -0.19 -4.86 -15.89
CA SER A 192 -1.28 -4.65 -14.94
C SER A 192 -2.29 -3.61 -15.45
N VAL A 193 -1.82 -2.43 -15.88
CA VAL A 193 -2.70 -1.37 -16.38
C VAL A 193 -3.38 -1.78 -17.68
N GLN A 194 -2.66 -2.41 -18.61
CA GLN A 194 -3.25 -2.91 -19.86
C GLN A 194 -4.36 -3.93 -19.59
N SER A 195 -4.15 -4.84 -18.63
CA SER A 195 -5.16 -5.82 -18.24
C SER A 195 -6.39 -5.15 -17.62
N LEU A 196 -6.21 -4.12 -16.78
CA LEU A 196 -7.33 -3.34 -16.23
C LEU A 196 -8.13 -2.62 -17.33
N VAL A 197 -7.47 -2.07 -18.35
CA VAL A 197 -8.16 -1.48 -19.52
C VAL A 197 -8.98 -2.55 -20.25
N HIS A 198 -8.46 -3.76 -20.43
CA HIS A 198 -9.21 -4.85 -21.05
C HIS A 198 -10.41 -5.30 -20.21
N CYS A 199 -10.31 -5.17 -18.88
CA CYS A 199 -11.42 -5.40 -17.96
C CYS A 199 -12.47 -4.29 -17.94
N ALA A 200 -12.25 -3.16 -18.62
CA ALA A 200 -13.20 -2.06 -18.63
C ALA A 200 -14.57 -2.47 -19.20
N LEU A 201 -15.63 -1.88 -18.64
CA LEU A 201 -16.97 -1.88 -19.26
C LEU A 201 -16.98 -0.97 -20.49
N ASP A 202 -16.31 0.18 -20.39
CA ASP A 202 -16.04 1.11 -21.49
C ASP A 202 -14.55 1.53 -21.46
N GLN A 203 -13.78 1.09 -22.46
CA GLN A 203 -12.35 1.43 -22.55
C GLN A 203 -12.12 2.93 -22.72
N LYS A 204 -13.04 3.67 -23.36
CA LYS A 204 -12.93 5.11 -23.59
C LYS A 204 -12.96 5.89 -22.28
N GLN A 205 -13.84 5.50 -21.35
CA GLN A 205 -13.91 6.11 -20.02
C GLN A 205 -12.63 5.88 -19.20
N ILE A 206 -12.14 4.63 -19.13
CA ILE A 206 -10.90 4.36 -18.39
C ILE A 206 -9.70 5.07 -19.02
N PHE A 207 -9.61 5.13 -20.35
CA PHE A 207 -8.56 5.90 -21.02
C PHE A 207 -8.62 7.39 -20.72
N GLY A 208 -9.80 7.97 -20.54
CA GLY A 208 -9.94 9.36 -20.13
C GLY A 208 -9.48 9.64 -18.70
N ILE A 209 -9.44 8.61 -17.85
CA ILE A 209 -8.97 8.70 -16.46
C ILE A 209 -7.44 8.51 -16.38
N LEU A 210 -6.85 7.72 -17.29
CA LEU A 210 -5.41 7.52 -17.34
C LEU A 210 -4.68 8.85 -17.57
N ARG A 211 -3.79 9.23 -16.65
CA ARG A 211 -2.98 10.43 -16.81
C ARG A 211 -1.99 10.24 -17.95
N GLN A 212 -2.02 11.15 -18.91
CA GLN A 212 -1.01 11.23 -19.96
C GLN A 212 0.28 11.82 -19.39
N GLY A 213 1.41 11.21 -19.75
CA GLY A 213 2.75 11.68 -19.39
C GLY A 213 3.78 11.37 -20.48
N ASP A 214 5.04 11.52 -20.12
CA ASP A 214 6.23 11.39 -20.99
C ASP A 214 7.03 10.11 -20.73
N GLY A 215 6.51 9.21 -19.90
CA GLY A 215 7.17 7.95 -19.55
C GLY A 215 7.24 6.94 -20.70
N LYS A 216 8.00 5.87 -20.45
CA LYS A 216 8.29 4.81 -21.44
C LYS A 216 7.20 3.74 -21.56
N VAL A 217 6.22 3.74 -20.65
CA VAL A 217 5.14 2.75 -20.64
C VAL A 217 3.99 3.26 -21.49
N ILE A 218 3.61 2.48 -22.50
CA ILE A 218 2.51 2.78 -23.43
C ILE A 218 1.39 1.80 -23.15
N ILE A 219 0.19 2.31 -22.88
CA ILE A 219 -1.04 1.54 -22.76
C ILE A 219 -1.87 1.77 -24.02
N THR A 220 -2.57 0.74 -24.48
CA THR A 220 -3.40 0.78 -25.69
C THR A 220 -4.85 0.48 -25.35
N ALA A 221 -5.79 1.10 -26.05
CA ALA A 221 -7.20 0.74 -26.03
C ALA A 221 -7.73 0.73 -27.46
N THR A 222 -8.74 -0.09 -27.70
CA THR A 222 -9.43 -0.12 -28.99
C THR A 222 -10.90 0.17 -28.75
N PHE A 223 -11.36 1.30 -29.28
CA PHE A 223 -12.77 1.70 -29.26
C PHE A 223 -13.15 2.25 -30.63
N GLU A 224 -14.38 1.97 -31.07
CA GLU A 224 -14.89 2.38 -32.38
C GLU A 224 -14.00 1.93 -33.56
N GLY A 225 -13.33 0.77 -33.43
CA GLY A 225 -12.40 0.24 -34.44
C GLY A 225 -11.07 0.98 -34.55
N LYS A 226 -10.81 1.98 -33.70
CA LYS A 226 -9.55 2.74 -33.66
C LYS A 226 -8.75 2.36 -32.43
N THR A 227 -7.47 2.10 -32.63
CA THR A 227 -6.52 1.89 -31.52
C THR A 227 -5.94 3.23 -31.10
N VAL A 228 -6.11 3.57 -29.82
CA VAL A 228 -5.58 4.78 -29.20
C VAL A 228 -4.54 4.37 -28.15
N THR A 229 -3.50 5.18 -28.02
CA THR A 229 -2.39 4.91 -27.10
C THR A 229 -2.19 6.06 -26.12
N VAL A 230 -1.91 5.73 -24.85
CA VAL A 230 -1.55 6.69 -23.81
C VAL A 230 -0.19 6.31 -23.24
N ARG A 231 0.69 7.31 -23.08
CA ARG A 231 1.94 7.16 -22.33
C ARG A 231 1.68 7.47 -20.87
N LEU A 232 2.05 6.55 -19.98
CA LEU A 232 1.97 6.78 -18.55
C LEU A 232 3.10 7.72 -18.10
N PRO A 233 2.92 8.47 -17.00
CA PRO A 233 3.97 9.29 -16.41
C PRO A 233 5.21 8.46 -16.05
N GLN A 234 6.38 9.10 -16.06
CA GLN A 234 7.61 8.47 -15.60
C GLN A 234 7.52 8.20 -14.08
N ILE A 235 7.60 6.93 -13.71
CA ILE A 235 7.62 6.47 -12.32
C ILE A 235 9.04 6.00 -12.05
N GLU A 236 9.83 6.84 -11.38
CA GLU A 236 11.24 6.54 -11.09
C GLU A 236 11.40 5.71 -9.82
N LYS A 237 10.37 5.73 -8.94
CA LYS A 237 10.36 5.00 -7.68
C LYS A 237 9.04 4.24 -7.51
N PRO A 238 9.05 2.99 -7.00
CA PRO A 238 7.84 2.23 -6.67
C PRO A 238 6.86 2.96 -5.75
N GLU A 239 7.37 3.91 -4.97
CA GLU A 239 6.63 4.72 -3.98
C GLU A 239 5.71 5.77 -4.63
N GLU A 240 5.91 6.12 -5.91
CA GLU A 240 5.09 7.11 -6.62
C GLU A 240 3.76 6.54 -7.13
N LEU A 241 3.63 5.20 -7.19
CA LEU A 241 2.40 4.52 -7.60
C LEU A 241 1.22 4.68 -6.62
N SER A 242 1.48 5.18 -5.41
CA SER A 242 0.46 5.43 -4.40
C SER A 242 -0.03 6.88 -4.34
N SER A 243 0.33 7.73 -5.31
CA SER A 243 -0.03 9.17 -5.34
C SER A 243 -1.16 9.50 -6.32
#